data_AF-A0A4R4DWE1-F1
#
_entry.id   AF-A0A4R4DWE1-F1
#
_cell.length_a   1.000
_cell.length_b   1.000
_cell.length_c   1.000
_cell.angle_alpha   90.00
_cell.angle_beta   90.00
_cell.angle_gamma   90.00
#
_symmetry.space_group_name_H-M   'P 1'
#
loop_
_entity.id
_entity.type
_entity.pdbx_description
1 polymer ?
#
loop_
_entity_poly.entity_id
_entity_poly.type
_entity_poly.pdbx_seq_one_letter_code
_entity_poly.pdbx_strand_id
1 'polypeptide(L)'
;MEYATRCYIELDLIGMVFQSLYALVLIGITILCCAIVGLPLRLVPKIANWWKGRQVIPLCGIGVAALLLWLSILPGFSVKAWVEEYGEHFQAQIPNFKLFASGWVLLAFCMIHLYPKEVLETIRRK
;
A
#
# COMPACT_ATOMS: atom_id res chain seq x y z
N MET A 1 24.53 -9.82 -31.65
CA MET A 1 23.78 -10.20 -30.44
C MET A 1 24.25 -9.39 -29.23
N GLU A 2 25.56 -9.26 -28.98
CA GLU A 2 26.12 -8.47 -27.86
C GLU A 2 25.62 -7.02 -27.72
N TYR A 3 25.50 -6.29 -28.84
CA TYR A 3 25.00 -4.90 -28.83
C TYR A 3 23.54 -4.77 -28.43
N ALA A 4 22.71 -5.77 -28.80
CA ALA A 4 21.30 -5.79 -28.42
C ALA A 4 21.18 -6.04 -26.92
N THR A 5 21.89 -7.05 -26.39
CA THR A 5 21.92 -7.36 -24.95
C THR A 5 22.38 -6.18 -24.09
N ARG A 6 23.40 -5.42 -24.54
CA ARG A 6 23.87 -4.23 -23.85
C ARG A 6 22.84 -3.10 -23.84
N CYS A 7 22.11 -2.91 -24.95
CA CYS A 7 21.04 -1.92 -25.05
C CYS A 7 19.88 -2.22 -24.09
N TYR A 8 19.47 -3.49 -23.96
CA TYR A 8 18.41 -3.90 -23.03
C TYR A 8 18.79 -3.69 -21.57
N ILE A 9 20.05 -4.01 -21.18
CA ILE A 9 20.53 -3.81 -19.80
C ILE A 9 20.51 -2.33 -19.41
N GLU A 10 20.94 -1.43 -20.31
CA GLU A 10 20.91 0.01 -20.07
C GLU A 10 19.46 0.53 -19.96
N LEU A 11 18.55 0.04 -20.82
CA LEU A 11 17.12 0.38 -20.75
C LEU A 11 16.47 -0.07 -19.44
N ASP A 12 16.77 -1.28 -18.99
CA ASP A 12 16.27 -1.85 -17.74
C ASP A 12 16.80 -1.07 -16.52
N LEU A 13 18.07 -0.65 -16.55
CA LEU A 13 18.65 0.17 -15.48
C LEU A 13 17.96 1.53 -15.38
N ILE A 14 17.71 2.19 -16.52
CA ILE A 14 16.95 3.44 -16.58
C ILE A 14 15.54 3.20 -16.04
N GLY A 15 14.86 2.13 -16.46
CA GLY A 15 13.56 1.72 -15.97
C GLY A 15 13.51 1.54 -14.45
N MET A 16 14.50 0.86 -13.86
CA MET A 16 14.61 0.67 -12.41
C MET A 16 14.78 1.98 -11.65
N VAL A 17 15.57 2.93 -12.17
CA VAL A 17 15.74 4.26 -11.56
C VAL A 17 14.42 5.02 -11.59
N PHE A 18 13.71 5.04 -12.72
CA PHE A 18 12.42 5.70 -12.83
C PHE A 18 11.35 5.06 -11.93
N GLN A 19 11.29 3.73 -11.85
CA GLN A 19 10.40 3.01 -10.95
C GLN A 19 10.69 3.33 -9.48
N SER A 20 11.97 3.45 -9.11
CA SER A 20 12.38 3.80 -7.76
C SER A 20 11.99 5.24 -7.39
N LEU A 21 12.20 6.20 -8.31
CA LEU A 21 11.75 7.58 -8.12
C LEU A 21 10.22 7.67 -8.00
N TYR A 22 9.50 6.93 -8.83
CA TYR A 22 8.04 6.85 -8.77
C TYR A 22 7.56 6.26 -7.44
N ALA A 23 8.21 5.20 -6.96
CA ALA A 23 7.93 4.61 -5.64
C ALA A 23 8.16 5.62 -4.51
N LEU A 24 9.20 6.44 -4.57
CA LEU A 24 9.48 7.49 -3.60
C LEU A 24 8.37 8.54 -3.55
N VAL A 25 7.87 8.97 -4.72
CA VAL A 25 6.71 9.88 -4.82
C VAL A 25 5.47 9.24 -4.19
N LEU A 26 5.18 7.97 -4.49
CA LEU A 26 4.05 7.25 -3.92
C LEU A 26 4.15 7.09 -2.39
N ILE A 27 5.35 6.86 -1.85
CA ILE A 27 5.58 6.85 -0.40
C ILE A 27 5.26 8.23 0.19
N GLY A 28 5.74 9.31 -0.43
CA GLY A 28 5.45 10.67 0.01
C GLY A 28 3.95 10.98 0.06
N ILE A 29 3.22 10.59 -0.99
CA ILE A 29 1.75 10.72 -1.05
C ILE A 29 1.09 9.89 0.07
N THR A 30 1.53 8.65 0.27
CA THR A 30 0.98 7.77 1.32
C THR A 30 1.16 8.38 2.71
N ILE A 31 2.34 8.91 3.00
CA ILE A 31 2.65 9.60 4.27
C ILE A 31 1.74 10.81 4.44
N LEU A 32 1.57 11.63 3.39
CA LEU A 32 0.72 12.81 3.44
C LEU A 32 -0.75 12.44 3.71
N CYS A 33 -1.28 11.43 3.02
CA CYS A 33 -2.62 10.90 3.26
C CYS A 33 -2.78 10.42 4.71
N CYS A 34 -1.83 9.64 5.21
CA CYS A 34 -1.85 9.16 6.59
C CYS A 34 -1.76 10.31 7.61
N ALA A 35 -0.99 11.36 7.31
CA ALA A 35 -0.85 12.52 8.18
C ALA A 35 -2.16 13.32 8.25
N ILE A 36 -2.82 13.56 7.10
CA ILE A 36 -4.09 14.28 7.03
C ILE A 36 -5.18 13.49 7.77
N VAL A 37 -5.33 12.20 7.46
CA VAL A 37 -6.37 11.35 8.07
C VAL A 37 -6.09 11.10 9.55
N GLY A 38 -4.81 11.03 9.95
CA GLY A 38 -4.38 10.86 11.34
C GLY A 38 -4.33 12.16 12.15
N LEU A 39 -4.47 13.33 11.52
CA LEU A 39 -4.40 14.61 12.19
C LEU A 39 -5.44 14.76 13.33
N PRO A 40 -6.71 14.34 13.16
CA PRO A 40 -7.69 14.39 14.25
C PRO A 40 -7.28 13.53 15.46
N LEU A 41 -6.61 12.39 15.23
CA LEU A 41 -6.09 11.53 16.30
C LEU A 41 -4.94 12.20 17.08
N ARG A 42 -4.22 13.14 16.45
CA ARG A 42 -3.12 13.88 17.09
C ARG A 42 -3.59 15.14 17.80
N LEU A 43 -4.52 15.87 17.20
CA LEU A 43 -4.94 17.20 17.69
C LEU A 43 -6.06 17.13 18.74
N VAL A 44 -6.88 16.08 18.74
CA VAL A 44 -8.05 15.98 19.63
C VAL A 44 -7.82 14.90 20.68
N PRO A 45 -7.52 15.25 21.95
CA PRO A 45 -7.20 14.27 23.01
C PRO A 45 -8.30 13.24 23.24
N LYS A 46 -9.57 13.64 23.06
CA LYS A 46 -10.73 12.74 23.18
C LYS A 46 -10.70 11.62 22.13
N ILE A 47 -10.38 11.95 20.88
CA ILE A 47 -10.28 10.98 19.78
C ILE A 47 -9.03 10.10 20.00
N ALA A 48 -7.91 10.71 20.39
CA ALA A 48 -6.67 10.00 20.69
C ALA A 48 -6.88 8.90 21.74
N ASN A 49 -7.49 9.26 22.89
CA ASN A 49 -7.73 8.33 23.98
C ASN A 49 -8.76 7.25 23.60
N TRP A 50 -9.80 7.62 22.85
CA TRP A 50 -10.78 6.66 22.33
C TRP A 50 -10.14 5.64 21.38
N TRP A 51 -9.27 6.10 20.49
CA TRP A 51 -8.56 5.24 19.54
C TRP A 51 -7.58 4.31 20.28
N LYS A 52 -6.78 4.85 21.20
CA LYS A 52 -5.86 4.08 22.05
C LYS A 52 -6.58 2.99 22.84
N GLY A 53 -7.75 3.28 23.39
CA GLY A 53 -8.57 2.31 24.12
C GLY A 53 -9.19 1.20 23.26
N ARG A 54 -9.14 1.29 21.92
CA ARG A 54 -9.80 0.37 20.99
C ARG A 54 -8.85 -0.15 19.91
N GLN A 55 -7.72 -0.72 20.31
CA GLN A 55 -6.72 -1.28 19.38
C GLN A 55 -7.22 -2.45 18.51
N VAL A 56 -8.40 -3.02 18.82
CA VAL A 56 -9.08 -3.98 17.93
C VAL A 56 -9.43 -3.35 16.59
N ILE A 57 -9.74 -2.05 16.55
CA ILE A 57 -10.10 -1.33 15.31
C ILE A 57 -8.94 -1.33 14.30
N PRO A 58 -7.72 -0.84 14.62
CA PRO A 58 -6.61 -0.89 13.69
C PRO A 58 -6.21 -2.34 13.33
N LEU A 59 -6.36 -3.32 14.22
CA LEU A 59 -6.13 -4.74 13.89
C LEU A 59 -7.12 -5.27 12.85
N CYS A 60 -8.42 -5.01 13.03
CA CYS A 60 -9.43 -5.34 12.02
C CYS A 60 -9.17 -4.58 10.72
N GLY A 61 -8.75 -3.32 10.80
CA GLY A 61 -8.39 -2.50 9.65
C GLY A 61 -7.23 -3.10 8.84
N ILE A 62 -6.19 -3.62 9.49
CA ILE A 62 -5.10 -4.37 8.85
C ILE A 62 -5.66 -5.60 8.12
N GLY A 63 -6.56 -6.36 8.76
CA GLY A 63 -7.21 -7.52 8.13
C GLY A 63 -8.01 -7.14 6.89
N VAL A 64 -8.83 -6.10 6.96
CA VAL A 64 -9.59 -5.57 5.81
C VAL A 64 -8.67 -5.07 4.71
N ALA A 65 -7.59 -4.36 5.06
CA ALA A 65 -6.61 -3.85 4.11
C ALA A 65 -5.89 -4.99 3.37
N ALA A 66 -5.45 -6.02 4.08
CA ALA A 66 -4.87 -7.22 3.49
C ALA A 66 -5.85 -7.91 2.54
N LEU A 67 -7.13 -7.97 2.91
CA LEU A 67 -8.18 -8.55 2.07
C LEU A 67 -8.41 -7.72 0.81
N LEU A 68 -8.40 -6.38 0.88
CA LEU A 68 -8.49 -5.50 -0.30
C LEU A 68 -7.29 -5.69 -1.25
N LEU A 69 -6.08 -5.78 -0.69
CA LEU A 69 -4.86 -6.06 -1.47
C LEU A 69 -4.94 -7.44 -2.14
N TRP A 70 -5.39 -8.45 -1.42
CA TRP A 70 -5.59 -9.79 -1.96
C TRP A 70 -6.65 -9.83 -3.07
N LEU A 71 -7.80 -9.18 -2.85
CA LEU A 71 -8.84 -9.08 -3.87
C LEU A 71 -8.34 -8.35 -5.11
N SER A 72 -7.45 -7.35 -4.96
CA SER A 72 -6.96 -6.56 -6.10
C SER A 72 -6.29 -7.39 -7.19
N ILE A 73 -5.70 -8.54 -6.84
CA ILE A 73 -4.98 -9.42 -7.77
C ILE A 73 -5.82 -10.61 -8.26
N LEU A 74 -7.02 -10.83 -7.70
CA LEU A 74 -7.84 -11.97 -8.11
C LEU A 74 -8.45 -11.77 -9.50
N PRO A 75 -8.62 -12.84 -10.29
CA PRO A 75 -9.06 -12.73 -11.68
C PRO A 75 -10.40 -12.02 -11.88
N GLY A 76 -11.33 -12.13 -10.92
CA GLY A 76 -12.64 -11.47 -10.96
C GLY A 76 -12.65 -9.99 -10.58
N PHE A 77 -11.54 -9.46 -10.06
CA PHE A 77 -11.42 -8.08 -9.57
C PHE A 77 -10.34 -7.29 -10.30
N SER A 78 -9.28 -7.98 -10.76
CA SER A 78 -8.23 -7.46 -11.64
C SER A 78 -8.75 -6.94 -12.99
N VAL A 79 -7.94 -6.14 -13.66
CA VAL A 79 -8.27 -5.52 -14.95
C VAL A 79 -7.35 -6.08 -16.03
N LYS A 80 -7.89 -6.33 -17.24
CA LYS A 80 -7.05 -6.66 -18.40
C LYS A 80 -6.53 -5.37 -19.02
N ALA A 81 -5.22 -5.26 -19.16
CA ALA A 81 -4.56 -4.15 -19.84
C ALA A 81 -3.70 -4.68 -20.98
N TRP A 82 -3.62 -3.91 -22.06
CA TRP A 82 -2.65 -4.14 -23.11
C TRP A 82 -1.29 -3.65 -22.63
N VAL A 83 -0.32 -4.55 -22.62
CA VAL A 83 1.06 -4.26 -22.26
C VAL A 83 1.90 -4.54 -23.49
N GLU A 84 2.87 -3.66 -23.72
CA GLU A 84 3.89 -3.85 -24.74
C GLU A 84 5.17 -4.31 -24.05
N GLU A 85 5.68 -5.48 -24.41
CA GLU A 85 6.96 -5.99 -23.93
C GLU A 85 7.71 -6.56 -25.13
N TYR A 86 8.96 -6.13 -25.30
CA TYR A 86 9.80 -6.52 -26.45
C TYR A 86 9.18 -6.27 -27.84
N GLY A 87 8.29 -5.27 -27.97
CA GLY A 87 7.60 -4.93 -29.23
C GLY A 87 6.41 -5.83 -29.56
N GLU A 88 6.02 -6.74 -28.66
CA GLU A 88 4.80 -7.51 -28.76
C GLU A 88 3.72 -6.96 -27.82
N HIS A 89 2.49 -6.84 -28.33
CA HIS A 89 1.34 -6.46 -27.51
C HIS A 89 0.62 -7.71 -27.01
N PHE A 90 0.54 -7.87 -25.69
CA PHE A 90 -0.25 -8.92 -25.07
C PHE A 90 -1.19 -8.37 -24.00
N GLN A 91 -2.26 -9.11 -23.72
CA GLN A 91 -3.16 -8.79 -22.63
C GLN A 91 -2.60 -9.36 -21.33
N ALA A 92 -2.20 -8.47 -20.42
CA ALA A 92 -1.82 -8.82 -19.07
C ALA A 92 -2.98 -8.57 -18.11
N GLN A 93 -3.09 -9.41 -17.08
CA GLN A 93 -3.98 -9.18 -15.96
C GLN A 93 -3.26 -8.34 -14.92
N ILE A 94 -3.67 -7.07 -14.78
CA ILE A 94 -3.10 -6.13 -13.84
C ILE A 94 -3.98 -5.98 -12.59
N PRO A 95 -3.39 -5.70 -11.42
CA PRO A 95 -4.16 -5.51 -10.21
C PRO A 95 -5.15 -4.34 -10.36
N ASN A 96 -6.31 -4.46 -9.71
CA ASN A 96 -7.26 -3.37 -9.65
C ASN A 96 -6.66 -2.22 -8.84
N PHE A 97 -6.26 -1.15 -9.52
CA PHE A 97 -5.58 -0.03 -8.89
C PHE A 97 -6.40 0.60 -7.75
N LYS A 98 -7.73 0.65 -7.86
CA LYS A 98 -8.58 1.22 -6.80
C LYS A 98 -8.55 0.37 -5.53
N LEU A 99 -8.69 -0.95 -5.67
CA LEU A 99 -8.60 -1.89 -4.54
C LEU A 99 -7.18 -1.92 -3.95
N PHE A 100 -6.17 -1.92 -4.80
CA PHE A 100 -4.78 -1.90 -4.38
C PHE A 100 -4.44 -0.62 -3.60
N ALA A 101 -4.76 0.56 -4.15
CA ALA A 101 -4.46 1.84 -3.53
C ALA A 101 -5.22 2.03 -2.21
N SER A 102 -6.52 1.68 -2.17
CA SER A 102 -7.31 1.76 -0.93
C SER A 102 -6.80 0.80 0.14
N GLY A 103 -6.49 -0.44 -0.23
CA GLY A 103 -5.88 -1.42 0.67
C GLY A 103 -4.53 -0.93 1.20
N TRP A 104 -3.67 -0.39 0.33
CA TRP A 104 -2.36 0.12 0.70
C TRP A 104 -2.42 1.28 1.70
N VAL A 105 -3.25 2.29 1.42
CA VAL A 105 -3.41 3.46 2.32
C VAL A 105 -4.03 3.06 3.65
N LEU A 106 -5.05 2.18 3.63
CA LEU A 106 -5.66 1.68 4.86
C LEU A 106 -4.67 0.88 5.71
N LEU A 107 -3.86 0.02 5.07
CA LEU A 107 -2.82 -0.75 5.73
C LEU A 107 -1.81 0.19 6.40
N ALA A 108 -1.26 1.14 5.65
CA ALA A 108 -0.30 2.11 6.15
C ALA A 108 -0.88 2.92 7.33
N PHE A 109 -2.12 3.40 7.21
CA PHE A 109 -2.80 4.14 8.26
C PHE A 109 -2.97 3.31 9.53
N CYS A 110 -3.51 2.09 9.41
CA CYS A 110 -3.75 1.23 10.56
C CYS A 110 -2.45 0.75 11.22
N MET A 111 -1.40 0.48 10.45
CA MET A 111 -0.09 0.11 11.00
C MET A 111 0.55 1.26 11.78
N ILE A 112 0.50 2.50 11.26
CA ILE A 112 1.06 3.67 11.95
C ILE A 112 0.29 4.00 13.24
N HIS A 113 -1.02 3.74 13.28
CA HIS A 113 -1.89 4.02 14.41
C HIS A 113 -2.24 2.79 15.25
N LEU A 114 -1.43 1.73 15.13
CA LEU A 114 -1.45 0.57 16.02
C LEU A 114 -0.44 0.82 17.14
N TYR A 115 -0.92 0.85 18.37
CA TYR A 115 -0.12 1.11 19.56
C TYR A 115 0.12 -0.20 20.33
N PRO A 116 1.28 -0.85 20.16
CA PRO A 116 1.50 -2.22 20.64
C PRO A 116 1.51 -2.35 22.16
N LYS A 117 1.89 -1.30 22.91
CA LYS A 117 1.87 -1.33 24.38
C LYS A 117 0.45 -1.47 24.91
N GLU A 118 -0.48 -0.73 24.31
CA GLU A 118 -1.90 -0.72 24.64
C GLU A 118 -2.57 -2.06 24.24
N VAL A 119 -2.12 -2.69 23.15
CA VAL A 119 -2.54 -4.06 22.79
C VAL A 119 -2.10 -5.06 23.87
N LEU A 120 -0.82 -5.03 24.26
CA LEU A 120 -0.26 -5.95 25.25
C LEU A 120 -0.91 -5.76 26.63
N GLU A 121 -1.16 -4.52 27.05
CA GLU A 121 -1.89 -4.24 28.28
C GLU A 121 -3.33 -4.78 28.25
N THR A 122 -4.00 -4.68 27.11
CA THR A 122 -5.36 -5.21 26.95
C THR A 122 -5.38 -6.73 27.06
N ILE A 123 -4.39 -7.42 26.49
CA ILE A 123 -4.24 -8.87 26.58
C ILE A 123 -3.91 -9.29 28.02
N ARG A 124 -2.99 -8.58 28.69
CA ARG A 124 -2.55 -8.90 30.05
C ARG A 124 -3.63 -8.71 31.12
N ARG A 125 -4.60 -7.82 30.90
CA ARG A 125 -5.70 -7.53 31.83
C ARG A 125 -6.89 -8.50 31.69
N LYS A 126 -6.90 -9.35 30.68
CA LYS A 126 -7.89 -10.43 30.50
C LYS A 126 -7.30 -11.75 30.96
#